data_AF-A0A918MIY7-F1
#
_entry.id   AF-A0A918MIY7-F1
#
_cell.length_a   1.000
_cell.length_b   1.000
_cell.length_c   1.000
_cell.angle_alpha   90.00
_cell.angle_beta   90.00
_cell.angle_gamma   90.00
#
_symmetry.space_group_name_H-M   'P 1'
#
loop_
_entity.id
_entity.type
_entity.pdbx_description
1 polymer ?
#
loop_
_entity_poly.entity_id
_entity_poly.type
_entity_poly.pdbx_seq_one_letter_code
_entity_poly.pdbx_strand_id
1 'polypeptide(L)'
;MTRQREAIEDVALSVSTRIRITLEHLDRLGTPPGLETRYCSAEDAVNHVSLSVFRFDDDALVTPHLARLVGHDSPLLHLRRQGDGGMFARFAEHAEELWRRGTSVREQQGLG
;
A
#
# COMPACT_ATOMS: atom_id res chain seq x y z
N MET A 1 -2.64 4.44 -16.35
CA MET A 1 -2.49 3.71 -15.08
C MET A 1 -3.50 4.24 -14.04
N THR A 2 -3.33 5.46 -13.54
CA THR A 2 -4.34 6.19 -12.74
C THR A 2 -5.70 6.32 -13.44
N ARG A 3 -5.70 6.67 -14.73
CA ARG A 3 -6.91 6.82 -15.56
C ARG A 3 -7.83 5.58 -15.63
N GLN A 4 -7.29 4.37 -15.54
CA GLN A 4 -8.09 3.14 -15.64
C GLN A 4 -8.71 2.73 -14.30
N ARG A 5 -8.08 3.09 -13.17
CA ARG A 5 -8.67 2.91 -11.83
C ARG A 5 -9.71 4.00 -11.53
N GLU A 6 -9.43 5.24 -11.96
CA GLU A 6 -10.36 6.37 -11.87
C GLU A 6 -11.72 6.05 -12.52
N ALA A 7 -11.72 5.31 -13.63
CA ALA A 7 -12.95 4.86 -14.30
C ALA A 7 -13.68 3.70 -13.60
N ILE A 8 -13.00 2.92 -12.75
CA ILE A 8 -13.57 1.76 -12.03
C ILE A 8 -14.12 2.17 -10.66
N GLU A 9 -13.51 3.16 -10.01
CA GLU A 9 -13.80 3.49 -8.62
C GLU A 9 -15.03 4.40 -8.43
N ASP A 10 -15.42 5.23 -9.40
CA ASP A 10 -16.52 6.23 -9.27
C ASP A 10 -16.51 6.97 -7.91
N VAL A 11 -15.31 7.19 -7.35
CA VAL A 11 -15.08 7.90 -6.08
C VAL A 11 -14.68 9.33 -6.39
N ALA A 12 -15.20 10.28 -5.62
CA ALA A 12 -14.94 11.72 -5.73
C ALA A 12 -13.44 12.14 -5.68
N LEU A 13 -12.52 11.24 -5.30
CA LEU A 13 -11.08 11.49 -5.26
C LEU A 13 -10.32 10.38 -6.00
N SER A 14 -9.63 10.76 -7.06
CA SER A 14 -8.77 9.86 -7.84
C SER A 14 -7.66 9.24 -6.99
N VAL A 15 -7.18 8.05 -7.39
CA VAL A 15 -6.00 7.40 -6.79
C VAL A 15 -4.79 8.34 -6.78
N SER A 16 -4.59 9.09 -7.87
CA SER A 16 -3.54 10.12 -7.99
C SER A 16 -3.64 11.18 -6.90
N THR A 17 -4.85 11.65 -6.61
CA THR A 17 -5.10 12.65 -5.56
C THR A 17 -4.83 12.07 -4.18
N ARG A 18 -5.28 10.83 -3.90
CA ARG A 18 -5.03 10.17 -2.61
C ARG A 18 -3.54 9.95 -2.37
N ILE A 19 -2.78 9.51 -3.38
CA ILE A 19 -1.32 9.36 -3.28
C ILE A 19 -0.67 10.71 -2.94
N ARG A 20 -1.01 11.78 -3.67
CA ARG A 20 -0.46 13.12 -3.42
C ARG A 20 -0.73 13.60 -2.00
N ILE A 21 -1.96 13.46 -1.51
CA ILE A 21 -2.34 13.85 -0.14
C ILE A 21 -1.53 13.04 0.89
N THR A 22 -1.42 11.73 0.73
CA THR A 22 -0.61 10.88 1.62
C THR A 22 0.83 11.35 1.68
N LEU A 23 1.44 11.66 0.54
CA LEU A 23 2.84 12.12 0.49
C LEU A 23 3.02 13.49 1.13
N GLU A 24 2.09 14.43 0.95
CA GLU A 24 2.11 15.73 1.62
C GLU A 24 2.04 15.57 3.15
N HIS A 25 1.22 14.64 3.64
CA HIS A 25 1.18 14.34 5.07
C HIS A 25 2.46 13.68 5.58
N LEU A 26 3.07 12.78 4.81
CA LEU A 26 4.35 12.16 5.17
C LEU A 26 5.50 13.17 5.16
N ASP A 27 5.51 14.11 4.21
CA ASP A 27 6.53 15.17 4.13
C ASP A 27 6.50 16.07 5.37
N ARG A 28 5.30 16.38 5.88
CA ARG A 28 5.12 17.15 7.12
C ARG A 28 5.70 16.48 8.37
N LEU A 29 5.94 15.17 8.33
CA LEU A 29 6.64 14.44 9.41
C LEU A 29 8.17 14.63 9.35
N GLY A 30 8.71 15.13 8.24
CA GLY A 30 10.13 15.32 8.01
C GLY A 30 10.88 13.99 7.79
N THR A 31 12.05 13.86 8.41
CA THR A 31 12.94 12.69 8.26
C THR A 31 13.25 12.02 9.61
N PRO A 32 12.24 11.57 10.37
CA PRO A 32 12.50 10.85 11.60
C PRO A 32 13.26 9.55 11.30
N PRO A 33 14.18 9.12 12.18
CA PRO A 33 14.88 7.85 12.03
C PRO A 33 13.88 6.70 11.88
N GLY A 34 14.10 5.82 10.89
CA GLY A 34 13.25 4.67 10.62
C GLY A 34 12.02 4.91 9.75
N LEU A 35 11.76 6.15 9.30
CA LEU A 35 10.70 6.42 8.32
C LEU A 35 11.24 6.34 6.87
N GLU A 36 10.79 5.33 6.16
CA GLU A 36 10.98 5.15 4.73
C GLU A 36 9.65 5.29 3.97
N THR A 37 9.73 5.73 2.73
CA THR A 37 8.56 5.81 1.85
C THR A 37 8.97 5.42 0.44
N ARG A 38 8.20 4.54 -0.18
CA ARG A 38 8.46 4.01 -1.51
C ARG A 38 7.21 4.04 -2.37
N TYR A 39 7.39 4.23 -3.66
CA TYR A 39 6.37 3.93 -4.66
C TYR A 39 6.45 2.45 -5.04
N CYS A 40 5.28 1.80 -5.11
CA CYS A 40 5.17 0.49 -5.74
C CYS A 40 5.55 0.60 -7.22
N SER A 41 6.18 -0.43 -7.77
CA SER A 41 6.53 -0.46 -9.20
C SER A 41 5.27 -0.39 -10.08
N ALA A 42 5.38 0.14 -11.29
CA ALA A 42 4.23 0.24 -12.20
C ALA A 42 3.65 -1.13 -12.58
N GLU A 43 4.50 -2.16 -12.63
CA GLU A 43 4.11 -3.56 -12.92
C GLU A 43 3.27 -4.13 -11.77
N ASP A 44 3.71 -3.93 -10.53
CA ASP A 44 3.06 -4.47 -9.35
C ASP A 44 1.79 -3.68 -8.97
N ALA A 45 1.78 -2.38 -9.22
CA ALA A 45 0.68 -1.49 -8.88
C ALA A 45 -0.66 -1.93 -9.50
N VAL A 46 -0.65 -2.57 -10.68
CA VAL A 46 -1.87 -3.06 -11.34
C VAL A 46 -2.63 -4.01 -10.42
N ASN A 47 -1.91 -4.99 -9.89
CA ASN A 47 -2.49 -6.12 -9.18
C ASN A 47 -2.70 -5.84 -7.69
N HIS A 48 -2.03 -4.82 -7.15
CA HIS A 48 -1.94 -4.63 -5.70
C HIS A 48 -2.43 -3.28 -5.18
N VAL A 49 -2.82 -2.32 -6.04
CA VAL A 49 -3.32 -1.00 -5.57
C VAL A 49 -4.49 -1.08 -4.58
N SER A 50 -5.25 -2.18 -4.61
CA SER A 50 -6.41 -2.36 -3.74
C SER A 50 -6.12 -3.26 -2.52
N LEU A 51 -4.87 -3.64 -2.27
CA LEU A 51 -4.49 -4.35 -1.04
C LEU A 51 -3.85 -3.37 -0.07
N SER A 52 -4.36 -3.28 1.15
CA SER A 52 -3.64 -2.63 2.25
C SER A 52 -3.24 -3.65 3.31
N VAL A 53 -2.00 -3.55 3.77
CA VAL A 53 -1.44 -4.39 4.84
C VAL A 53 -0.78 -3.46 5.85
N PHE A 54 -1.26 -3.51 7.10
CA PHE A 54 -0.66 -2.80 8.23
C PHE A 54 -0.06 -3.84 9.16
N ARG A 55 1.26 -3.87 9.32
CA ARG A 55 1.96 -4.88 10.12
C ARG A 55 2.60 -4.26 11.36
N PHE A 56 2.44 -4.94 12.49
CA PHE A 56 3.03 -4.59 13.78
C PHE A 56 3.53 -5.88 14.42
N ASP A 57 4.85 -6.09 14.48
CA ASP A 57 5.46 -7.30 15.03
C ASP A 57 4.84 -8.59 14.49
N ASP A 58 4.02 -9.27 15.29
CA ASP A 58 3.34 -10.54 14.99
C ASP A 58 1.84 -10.38 14.63
N ASP A 59 1.39 -9.14 14.47
CA ASP A 59 0.03 -8.76 14.09
C ASP A 59 0.00 -8.11 12.70
N ALA A 60 -1.03 -8.40 11.94
CA ALA A 60 -1.31 -7.74 10.67
C ALA A 60 -2.81 -7.46 10.52
N LEU A 61 -3.13 -6.25 10.08
CA LEU A 61 -4.46 -5.87 9.58
C LEU A 61 -4.39 -5.88 8.06
N VAL A 62 -5.15 -6.78 7.44
CA VAL A 62 -5.16 -6.96 5.98
C VAL A 62 -6.55 -6.61 5.45
N THR A 63 -6.61 -5.69 4.51
CA THR A 63 -7.84 -5.32 3.82
C THR A 63 -7.73 -5.70 2.34
N PRO A 64 -8.04 -6.97 1.99
CA PRO A 64 -8.11 -7.36 0.60
C PRO A 64 -9.38 -6.79 -0.01
N HIS A 65 -9.25 -6.15 -1.17
CA HIS A 65 -10.42 -5.63 -1.87
C HIS A 65 -11.24 -6.75 -2.49
N LEU A 66 -12.55 -6.72 -2.22
CA LEU A 66 -13.49 -7.65 -2.82
C LEU A 66 -14.07 -7.02 -4.10
N ALA A 67 -13.67 -7.56 -5.25
CA ALA A 67 -14.29 -7.30 -6.56
C ALA A 67 -14.49 -5.81 -6.91
N ARG A 68 -15.69 -5.42 -7.39
CA ARG A 68 -16.04 -4.09 -7.93
C ARG A 68 -16.48 -3.08 -6.86
N LEU A 69 -16.33 -3.39 -5.57
CA LEU A 69 -16.79 -2.54 -4.46
C LEU A 69 -15.70 -1.55 -4.08
N VAL A 70 -16.07 -0.30 -3.82
CA VAL A 70 -15.15 0.75 -3.38
C VAL A 70 -14.38 0.31 -2.13
N GLY A 71 -13.08 0.62 -2.04
CA GLY A 71 -12.18 0.10 -1.00
C GLY A 71 -12.64 0.25 0.46
N HIS A 72 -13.55 1.16 0.78
CA HIS A 72 -14.10 1.35 2.14
C HIS A 72 -15.01 0.21 2.62
N ASP A 73 -15.55 -0.61 1.71
CA ASP A 73 -16.36 -1.81 2.04
C ASP A 73 -15.52 -3.09 2.11
N SER A 74 -14.18 -2.98 2.03
CA SER A 74 -13.31 -4.15 2.11
C SER A 74 -13.35 -4.76 3.52
N PRO A 75 -13.41 -6.10 3.65
CA PRO A 75 -13.30 -6.73 4.95
C PRO A 75 -11.93 -6.44 5.56
N LEU A 76 -11.91 -6.25 6.88
CA LEU A 76 -10.66 -6.23 7.63
C LEU A 76 -10.43 -7.61 8.24
N LEU A 77 -9.28 -8.20 7.91
CA LEU A 77 -8.80 -9.41 8.52
C LEU A 77 -7.72 -9.05 9.55
N HIS A 78 -7.93 -9.40 10.82
CA HIS A 78 -6.90 -9.35 11.84
C HIS A 78 -6.19 -10.70 11.91
N LEU A 79 -4.94 -10.74 11.46
CA LEU A 79 -4.11 -11.94 11.41
C LEU A 79 -3.04 -11.86 12.48
N ARG A 80 -2.85 -12.95 13.21
CA ARG A 80 -1.75 -13.13 14.17
C ARG A 80 -0.82 -14.22 13.66
N ARG A 81 0.49 -14.06 13.86
CA ARG A 81 1.47 -15.11 13.54
C ARG A 81 1.17 -16.35 14.38
N GLN A 82 0.98 -17.48 13.72
CA GLN A 82 0.74 -18.79 14.34
C GLN A 82 1.64 -19.80 13.63
N GLY A 83 2.92 -19.78 13.98
CA GLY A 83 3.95 -20.55 13.29
C GLY A 83 4.25 -20.06 11.88
N ASP A 84 4.98 -20.88 11.13
CA ASP A 84 5.48 -20.54 9.80
C ASP A 84 4.47 -20.94 8.70
N GLY A 85 4.44 -20.18 7.60
CA GLY A 85 3.66 -20.51 6.41
C GLY A 85 2.14 -20.27 6.47
N GLY A 86 1.62 -19.77 7.60
CA GLY A 86 0.22 -19.39 7.77
C GLY A 86 -0.18 -18.11 7.02
N MET A 87 -1.46 -17.69 7.14
CA MET A 87 -1.97 -16.50 6.44
C MET A 87 -1.16 -15.23 6.75
N PHE A 88 -0.77 -15.04 8.02
CA PHE A 88 0.11 -13.95 8.41
C PHE A 88 1.41 -13.95 7.58
N ALA A 89 2.11 -15.09 7.53
CA ALA A 89 3.39 -15.21 6.85
C ALA A 89 3.25 -14.90 5.35
N ARG A 90 2.22 -15.45 4.70
CA ARG A 90 1.96 -15.23 3.26
C ARG A 90 1.72 -13.76 2.92
N PHE A 91 0.91 -13.04 3.71
CA PHE A 91 0.68 -11.61 3.47
C PHE A 91 1.90 -10.75 3.82
N ALA A 92 2.65 -11.12 4.86
CA ALA A 92 3.88 -10.42 5.24
C ALA A 92 4.97 -10.57 4.16
N GLU A 93 5.21 -11.79 3.69
CA GLU A 93 6.16 -12.08 2.60
C GLU A 93 5.76 -11.37 1.30
N HIS A 94 4.46 -11.38 0.98
CA HIS A 94 3.95 -10.66 -0.20
C HIS A 94 4.20 -9.15 -0.09
N ALA A 95 3.89 -8.54 1.06
CA ALA A 95 4.13 -7.12 1.28
C ALA A 95 5.63 -6.76 1.25
N GLU A 96 6.49 -7.62 1.79
CA GLU A 96 7.95 -7.42 1.79
C GLU A 96 8.53 -7.49 0.38
N GLU A 97 8.05 -8.42 -0.46
CA GLU A 97 8.50 -8.50 -1.85
C GLU A 97 8.13 -7.24 -2.66
N LEU A 98 6.90 -6.72 -2.46
CA LEU A 98 6.46 -5.47 -3.05
C LEU A 98 7.30 -4.28 -2.55
N TRP A 99 7.61 -4.26 -1.26
CA TRP A 99 8.42 -3.21 -0.64
C TRP A 99 9.84 -3.18 -1.20
N ARG A 100 10.49 -4.35 -1.32
CA ARG A 100 11.85 -4.52 -1.85
C ARG A 100 11.98 -4.05 -3.29
N ARG A 101 10.94 -4.27 -4.10
CA ARG A 101 10.85 -3.81 -5.51
C ARG A 101 10.43 -2.34 -5.65
N GLY A 102 10.00 -1.70 -4.56
CA GLY A 102 9.55 -0.32 -4.57
C GLY A 102 10.70 0.67 -4.74
N THR A 103 10.41 1.80 -5.39
CA THR A 103 11.36 2.90 -5.62
C THR A 103 11.24 3.95 -4.52
N SER A 104 12.37 4.39 -3.95
CA SER A 104 12.40 5.42 -2.91
C SER A 104 11.79 6.74 -3.42
N VAL A 105 10.84 7.30 -2.65
CA VAL A 105 10.23 8.60 -2.97
C VAL A 105 11.27 9.72 -2.89
N ARG A 106 12.16 9.66 -1.89
CA ARG A 106 13.16 10.71 -1.63
C ARG A 106 14.25 10.73 -2.69
N GLU A 107 14.67 9.57 -3.20
CA GLU A 107 15.66 9.51 -4.29
C GLU A 107 15.10 10.10 -5.58
N GLN A 108 13.81 9.87 -5.87
CA GLN A 108 13.16 10.50 -7.03
C GLN A 108 12.98 12.02 -6.88
N GLN A 109 12.79 12.54 -5.67
CA GLN A 109 12.68 13.99 -5.41
C GLN A 109 14.03 14.72 -5.54
N GLY A 110 15.16 14.04 -5.36
CA GLY A 110 16.51 14.61 -5.53
C GLY A 110 17.07 14.54 -6.96
N LEU A 111 16.35 13.91 -7.89
CA LEU A 111 16.68 13.78 -9.31
C LEU A 111 15.88 14.75 -10.21
N GLY A 112 15.20 15.73 -9.61
CA GLY A 112 14.40 16.75 -10.28
C GLY A 112 15.04 18.13 -10.30
#